data_AF-A0A7C4GXD0-F1
#
_entry.id   AF-A0A7C4GXD0-F1
#
_cell.length_a   1.000
_cell.length_b   1.000
_cell.length_c   1.000
_cell.angle_alpha   90.00
_cell.angle_beta   90.00
_cell.angle_gamma   90.00
#
_symmetry.space_group_name_H-M   'P 1'
#
loop_
_entity.id
_entity.type
_entity.pdbx_description
1 polymer ?
#
loop_
_entity_poly.entity_id
_entity_poly.type
_entity_poly.pdbx_seq_one_letter_code
_entity_poly.pdbx_strand_id
1 'polypeptide(L)' 'MSEGEIVDWDTFIQKFKSEKCRVEGNKLICEGFLDDKPAVCEVTQKDGKAEILCKRLEVSSPA' A
#
# COMPACT_ATOMS: atom_id res chain seq x y z
N MET A 1 4.63 -1.85 -16.76
CA MET A 1 3.41 -2.21 -16.02
C MET A 1 3.83 -2.32 -14.57
N SER A 2 3.42 -1.40 -13.70
CA SER A 2 3.82 -1.46 -12.29
C SER A 2 2.97 -2.53 -11.60
N GLU A 3 3.56 -3.70 -11.36
CA GLU A 3 2.95 -4.80 -10.60
C GLU A 3 2.67 -4.32 -9.17
N GLY A 4 1.39 -4.17 -8.82
CA GLY A 4 0.96 -4.05 -7.44
C GLY A 4 0.76 -5.44 -6.86
N GLU A 5 1.34 -5.70 -5.70
CA GLU A 5 1.13 -6.94 -4.94
C GLU A 5 -0.17 -6.80 -4.15
N ILE A 6 -1.07 -7.79 -4.26
CA ILE A 6 -2.23 -7.87 -3.37
C ILE A 6 -1.75 -8.46 -2.06
N VAL A 7 -1.93 -7.71 -0.99
CA VAL A 7 -1.48 -8.07 0.35
C VAL A 7 -2.71 -8.27 1.23
N ASP A 8 -2.69 -9.29 2.09
CA ASP A 8 -3.77 -9.48 3.05
C ASP A 8 -3.69 -8.45 4.20
N TRP A 9 -4.80 -8.32 4.93
CA TRP A 9 -4.94 -7.35 6.02
C TRP A 9 -3.95 -7.57 7.16
N ASP A 10 -3.63 -8.82 7.48
CA ASP A 10 -2.71 -9.14 8.57
C ASP A 10 -1.28 -8.74 8.19
N THR A 11 -0.85 -9.11 6.99
CA THR A 11 0.45 -8.70 6.44
C THR A 11 0.57 -7.18 6.34
N PHE A 12 -0.49 -6.48 5.91
CA PHE A 12 -0.49 -5.02 5.88
C PHE A 12 -0.28 -4.42 7.27
N ILE A 13 -1.02 -4.86 8.30
CA ILE A 13 -0.85 -4.33 9.66
C ILE A 13 0.54 -4.65 10.24
N GLN A 14 1.04 -5.87 10.02
CA GLN A 14 2.31 -6.29 10.61
C GLN A 14 3.53 -5.65 9.93
N LYS A 15 3.48 -5.50 8.60
CA LYS A 15 4.65 -5.12 7.81
C LYS A 15 4.63 -3.70 7.28
N PHE A 16 3.44 -3.10 7.13
CA PHE A 16 3.32 -1.76 6.58
C PHE A 16 3.46 -0.71 7.67
N LYS A 17 4.59 -0.01 7.68
CA LYS A 17 4.83 1.15 8.54
C LYS A 17 4.32 2.38 7.80
N SER A 18 3.11 2.83 8.14
CA SER A 18 2.48 3.97 7.49
C SER A 18 2.92 5.29 8.11
N GLU A 19 3.43 6.23 7.31
CA GLU A 19 3.74 7.58 7.77
C GLU A 19 2.65 8.58 7.40
N LYS A 20 1.89 8.32 6.32
CA LYS A 20 0.77 9.15 5.87
C LYS A 20 -0.29 8.30 5.17
N CYS A 21 -1.52 8.30 5.70
CA CYS A 21 -2.68 7.82 4.96
C CYS A 21 -3.59 9.00 4.59
N ARG A 22 -4.11 9.00 3.38
CA ARG A 22 -5.13 9.94 2.90
C ARG A 22 -6.31 9.19 2.31
N VAL A 23 -7.50 9.74 2.46
CA VAL A 23 -8.70 9.22 1.79
C VAL A 23 -8.80 9.91 0.43
N GLU A 24 -8.82 9.13 -0.65
CA GLU A 24 -9.09 9.62 -2.01
C GLU A 24 -10.34 8.94 -2.55
N GLY A 25 -11.47 9.66 -2.55
CA GLY A 25 -12.76 9.09 -2.97
C GLY A 25 -13.21 7.98 -2.02
N ASN A 26 -13.38 6.76 -2.54
CA ASN A 26 -13.83 5.59 -1.77
C ASN A 26 -12.68 4.62 -1.41
N LYS A 27 -11.42 5.08 -1.51
CA LYS A 27 -10.23 4.30 -1.17
C LYS A 27 -9.35 5.05 -0.19
N LEU A 28 -8.67 4.30 0.67
CA LEU A 28 -7.65 4.82 1.59
C LEU A 28 -6.28 4.55 0.98
N ILE A 29 -5.55 5.61 0.66
CA ILE A 29 -4.19 5.54 0.12
C ILE A 29 -3.22 5.75 1.27
N CYS A 30 -2.44 4.73 1.60
CA CYS A 30 -1.42 4.79 2.62
C CYS A 30 -0.02 4.75 1.98
N GLU A 31 0.79 5.75 2.29
CA GLU A 31 2.17 5.89 1.84
C GLU A 31 3.09 5.64 3.04
N GLY A 32 4.07 4.75 2.85
CA GLY A 32 4.93 4.30 3.94
C GLY A 32 5.95 3.28 3.46
N PHE A 33 6.30 2.34 4.32
CA PHE A 33 7.28 1.30 4.05
C PHE A 33 6.68 -0.09 4.25
N LEU A 34 6.78 -0.95 3.24
CA LEU A 34 6.45 -2.37 3.30
C LEU A 34 7.74 -3.19 3.26
N ASP A 35 8.00 -4.00 4.30
CA ASP A 35 9.28 -4.74 4.43
C ASP A 35 10.51 -3.81 4.26
N ASP A 36 10.47 -2.64 4.92
CA ASP A 36 11.50 -1.58 4.88
C ASP A 36 11.79 -0.99 3.48
N LYS A 37 10.91 -1.23 2.49
CA LYS A 37 10.94 -0.59 1.17
C LYS A 37 9.78 0.39 1.01
N PRO A 38 10.01 1.58 0.42
CA PRO A 38 8.95 2.55 0.21
C PRO A 38 7.84 1.95 -0.67
N ALA A 39 6.61 2.08 -0.22
CA ALA A 39 5.45 1.51 -0.89
C ALA A 39 4.21 2.39 -0.68
N VAL A 40 3.31 2.34 -1.65
CA VAL A 40 1.99 2.97 -1.60
C VAL A 40 0.96 1.87 -1.65
N CYS A 41 0.15 1.75 -0.61
CA CYS A 41 -0.92 0.77 -0.51
C CYS A 41 -2.28 1.44 -0.68
N GLU A 42 -3.07 0.91 -1.60
CA GLU A 42 -4.45 1.31 -1.83
C GLU A 42 -5.35 0.31 -1.09
N VAL A 43 -6.04 0.77 -0.04
CA VAL A 43 -6.99 -0.03 0.72
C VAL A 43 -8.39 0.29 0.22
N THR A 44 -9.08 -0.73 -0.29
CA THR A 44 -10.46 -0.65 -0.76
C THR A 44 -11.32 -1.67 -0.03
N GLN A 45 -12.60 -1.37 0.15
CA GLN A 45 -13.55 -2.36 0.65
C GLN A 45 -14.32 -2.95 -0.53
N LYS A 46 -14.25 -4.27 -0.71
CA LYS A 46 -14.91 -5.01 -1.78
C LYS A 46 -15.56 -6.27 -1.19
N ASP A 47 -16.86 -6.44 -1.42
CA ASP A 47 -17.64 -7.59 -0.91
C ASP A 47 -17.51 -7.82 0.62
N GLY A 48 -17.42 -6.72 1.39
CA GLY A 48 -17.27 -6.78 2.85
C GLY A 48 -15.86 -7.16 3.33
N LYS A 49 -14.90 -7.34 2.42
CA LYS A 49 -13.49 -7.60 2.72
C LYS A 49 -12.65 -6.39 2.36
N ALA A 50 -11.60 -6.13 3.14
CA ALA A 50 -10.58 -5.14 2.78
C ALA A 50 -9.63 -5.76 1.74
N GLU A 51 -9.56 -5.17 0.56
CA GLU A 51 -8.60 -5.49 -0.49
C GLU A 51 -7.50 -4.41 -0.46
N ILE A 52 -6.27 -4.83 -0.21
CA ILE A 52 -5.10 -3.94 -0.08
C ILE A 52 -4.16 -4.22 -1.23
N LEU A 53 -3.95 -3.22 -2.08
CA LEU A 53 -3.05 -3.28 -3.21
C LEU A 53 -1.81 -2.43 -2.92
N CYS A 54 -0.69 -3.06 -2.65
CA CYS A 54 0.56 -2.36 -2.38
C CYS A 54 1.45 -2.32 -3.62
N LYS A 55 1.81 -1.11 -4.04
CA LYS A 55 2.80 -0.84 -5.08
C LYS A 55 4.08 -0.39 -4.42
N ARG A 56 5.15 -1.19 -4.56
CA ARG A 56 6.48 -0.78 -4.12
C ARG A 56 6.98 0.31 -5.05
N LEU A 57 7.44 1.41 -4.48
CA LEU A 57 8.08 2.47 -5.23
C LEU A 57 9.52 2.02 -5.48
N GLU A 58 9.86 1.74 -6.73
CA GLU A 58 11.27 1.67 -7.10
C GLU A 58 11.84 3.07 -6.86
N VAL A 59 12.71 3.19 -5.86
CA VAL A 59 13.61 4.33 -5.74
C VAL A 59 14.58 4.24 -6.90
N SER A 60 14.14 4.67 -8.08
CA SER A 60 15.06 5.03 -9.16
C SER A 60 15.92 6.13 -8.55
N SER A 61 17.16 5.78 -8.18
CA SER A 61 18.14 6.73 -7.69
C SER A 61 18.17 7.93 -8.64
N PRO A 62 18.27 9.17 -8.15
CA PRO A 62 18.52 10.30 -9.03
C PRO A 62 19.83 9.99 -9.79
N ALA A 63 19.74 9.99 -11.12
CA ALA A 63 20.89 10.01 -12.00
C ALA A 63 21.66 11.33 -11.84
#